data_AF-A0A3A9YR30-F1
#
_entry.id   AF-A0A3A9YR30-F1
#
_cell.length_a   1.000
_cell.length_b   1.000
_cell.length_c   1.000
_cell.angle_alpha   90.00
_cell.angle_beta   90.00
_cell.angle_gamma   90.00
#
_symmetry.space_group_name_H-M   'P 1'
#
loop_
_entity.id
_entity.type
_entity.pdbx_description
1 polymer ?
#
loop_
_entity_poly.entity_id
_entity_poly.type
_entity_poly.pdbx_seq_one_letter_code
_entity_poly.pdbx_strand_id
1 'polypeptide(L)'
;MADGYRVRVIDSPGPVRRETPPAPPAVVAVVRAVALVVVLPVRVLWELLVAGARWTRRRLIDPVGRFLARWLLRPLAWLLRWLVGIPLVWLGRALGWSARTLVWIPLAWLAYHLLRRPVGWLAGVLAPVGRLLVAGLGALARWLGGAALAVGRVLWAGARWAWWAAGRVLWWAYVVTLRPVVRGACWVWRHGVAPVGRALAAAWRATVSPVTRWVGRTVVDPVRATVGEVLAALGVRRP
;
A
#
# COMPACT_ATOMS: atom_id res chain seq x y z
N MET A 1 37.44 -49.17 31.42
CA MET A 1 38.07 -48.70 32.67
C MET A 1 38.05 -47.18 32.67
N ALA A 2 36.94 -46.61 33.13
CA ALA A 2 36.80 -45.20 33.51
C ALA A 2 35.45 -45.09 34.22
N ASP A 3 35.52 -45.28 35.53
CA ASP A 3 34.44 -45.14 36.49
C ASP A 3 33.93 -43.71 36.58
N GLY A 4 32.65 -43.58 36.93
CA GLY A 4 32.33 -42.88 38.16
C GLY A 4 32.26 -41.35 38.11
N TYR A 5 31.36 -40.80 37.30
CA TYR A 5 30.79 -39.47 37.59
C TYR A 5 29.27 -39.56 37.75
N ARG A 6 28.82 -40.28 38.79
CA ARG A 6 27.47 -40.13 39.33
C ARG A 6 27.40 -38.75 39.99
N VAL A 7 26.84 -37.79 39.28
CA VAL A 7 26.38 -36.52 39.85
C VAL A 7 25.37 -36.86 40.95
N ARG A 8 25.83 -36.78 42.20
CA ARG A 8 24.99 -36.88 43.39
C ARG A 8 24.17 -35.60 43.40
N VAL A 9 22.95 -35.67 42.83
CA VAL A 9 21.94 -34.62 42.93
C VAL A 9 21.70 -34.40 44.42
N ILE A 10 22.21 -33.28 44.92
CA ILE A 10 21.88 -32.79 46.25
C ILE A 10 20.41 -32.38 46.13
N ASP A 11 19.51 -33.23 46.61
CA ASP A 11 18.12 -32.86 46.86
C ASP A 11 18.16 -31.64 47.79
N SER A 12 18.04 -30.46 47.19
CA SER A 12 17.86 -29.23 47.94
C SER A 12 16.60 -29.42 48.77
N PRO A 13 16.62 -29.25 50.11
CA PRO A 13 15.41 -29.35 50.89
C PRO A 13 14.43 -28.35 50.30
N GLY A 14 13.34 -28.86 49.73
CA GLY A 14 12.31 -28.03 49.10
C GLY A 14 11.90 -26.92 50.07
N PRO A 15 11.45 -25.76 49.56
CA PRO A 15 11.07 -24.64 50.43
C PRO A 15 10.08 -25.17 51.46
N VAL A 16 10.49 -25.18 52.73
CA VAL A 16 9.63 -25.53 53.85
C VAL A 16 8.47 -24.56 53.76
N ARG A 17 7.34 -25.05 53.25
CA ARG A 17 6.11 -24.29 53.11
C ARG A 17 5.69 -24.01 54.55
N ARG A 18 6.15 -22.87 55.08
CA ARG A 18 5.63 -22.34 56.33
C ARG A 18 4.16 -22.10 56.04
N GLU A 19 3.32 -23.03 56.47
CA GLU A 19 1.90 -22.81 56.56
C GLU A 19 1.73 -21.68 57.57
N THR A 20 1.75 -20.44 57.05
CA THR A 20 1.29 -19.30 57.82
C THR A 20 -0.14 -19.63 58.22
N PRO A 21 -0.47 -19.65 59.52
CA PRO A 21 -1.84 -19.88 59.97
C PRO A 21 -2.76 -18.96 59.16
N PRO A 22 -3.89 -19.44 58.62
CA PRO A 22 -4.80 -18.57 57.89
C PRO A 22 -5.16 -17.42 58.82
N ALA A 23 -4.67 -16.22 58.52
CA ALA A 23 -5.08 -15.02 59.25
C ALA A 23 -6.62 -15.02 59.21
N PRO A 24 -7.29 -14.79 60.35
CA PRO A 24 -8.74 -14.92 60.43
C PRO A 24 -9.36 -14.13 59.28
N PRO A 25 -10.22 -14.75 58.45
CA PRO A 25 -10.67 -14.19 57.18
C PRO A 25 -11.31 -12.79 57.35
N ALA A 26 -11.81 -12.49 58.54
CA ALA A 26 -12.32 -11.19 58.92
C ALA A 26 -11.27 -10.07 58.85
N VAL A 27 -10.03 -10.28 59.32
CA VAL A 27 -9.00 -9.23 59.33
C VAL A 27 -8.54 -8.93 57.90
N VAL A 28 -8.37 -9.98 57.08
CA VAL A 28 -8.03 -9.82 55.67
C VAL A 28 -9.16 -9.11 54.91
N ALA A 29 -10.42 -9.43 55.20
CA ALA A 29 -11.57 -8.76 54.61
C ALA A 29 -11.64 -7.27 54.99
N VAL A 30 -11.42 -6.93 56.27
CA VAL A 30 -11.44 -5.54 56.75
C VAL A 30 -10.27 -4.75 56.18
N VAL A 31 -9.05 -5.28 56.20
CA VAL A 31 -7.89 -4.60 55.61
C VAL A 31 -8.08 -4.41 54.11
N ARG A 32 -8.64 -5.40 53.41
CA ARG A 32 -8.94 -5.30 51.97
C ARG A 32 -10.06 -4.31 51.69
N ALA A 33 -11.06 -4.22 52.56
CA ALA A 33 -12.14 -3.24 52.47
C ALA A 33 -11.62 -1.83 52.70
N VAL A 34 -10.80 -1.60 53.74
CA VAL A 34 -10.18 -0.28 54.01
C VAL A 34 -9.22 0.10 52.89
N ALA A 35 -8.38 -0.83 52.43
CA ALA A 35 -7.51 -0.60 51.28
C ALA A 35 -8.33 -0.30 50.02
N LEU A 36 -9.44 -0.98 49.76
CA LEU A 36 -10.32 -0.63 48.64
C LEU A 36 -10.96 0.74 48.83
N VAL A 37 -11.49 1.05 50.01
CA VAL A 37 -12.18 2.32 50.28
C VAL A 37 -11.22 3.51 50.20
N VAL A 38 -9.93 3.35 50.51
CA VAL A 38 -8.94 4.44 50.48
C VAL A 38 -8.10 4.44 49.21
N VAL A 39 -7.55 3.30 48.82
CA VAL A 39 -6.64 3.20 47.66
C VAL A 39 -7.41 3.34 46.37
N LEU A 40 -8.63 2.79 46.27
CA LEU A 40 -9.42 2.89 45.04
C LEU A 40 -9.74 4.36 44.69
N PRO A 41 -10.28 5.22 45.58
CA PRO A 41 -10.54 6.61 45.21
C PRO A 41 -9.26 7.42 44.97
N VAL A 42 -8.19 7.17 45.73
CA VAL A 42 -6.88 7.83 45.48
C VAL A 42 -6.33 7.43 44.12
N ARG A 43 -6.44 6.16 43.74
CA ARG A 43 -6.03 5.65 42.44
C ARG A 43 -6.86 6.27 41.32
N VAL A 44 -8.18 6.36 41.50
CA VAL A 44 -9.08 7.00 40.54
C VAL A 44 -8.75 8.48 40.40
N LEU A 45 -8.49 9.19 41.50
CA LEU A 45 -8.09 10.60 41.48
C LEU A 45 -6.76 10.80 40.75
N TRP A 46 -5.80 9.92 40.97
CA TRP A 46 -4.51 9.94 40.27
C TRP A 46 -4.68 9.65 38.78
N GLU A 47 -5.48 8.66 38.42
CA GLU A 47 -5.75 8.35 37.01
C GLU A 47 -6.52 9.46 36.31
N LEU A 48 -7.44 10.15 37.00
CA LEU A 48 -8.12 11.33 36.50
C LEU A 48 -7.17 12.52 36.33
N LEU A 49 -6.24 12.73 37.26
CA LEU A 49 -5.19 13.75 37.13
C LEU A 49 -4.27 13.47 35.95
N VAL A 50 -3.81 12.23 35.80
CA VAL A 50 -2.91 11.84 34.70
C VAL A 50 -3.65 11.77 33.36
N ALA A 51 -4.92 11.39 33.36
CA ALA A 51 -5.79 11.47 32.18
C ALA A 51 -6.05 12.92 31.80
N GLY A 52 -6.37 13.78 32.77
CA GLY A 52 -6.54 15.21 32.60
C GLY A 52 -5.27 15.86 32.05
N ALA A 53 -4.12 15.61 32.67
CA ALA A 53 -2.82 16.10 32.21
C ALA A 53 -2.47 15.61 30.79
N ARG A 54 -2.73 14.33 30.48
CA ARG A 54 -2.53 13.80 29.12
C ARG A 54 -3.50 14.42 28.12
N TRP A 55 -4.74 14.67 28.53
CA TRP A 55 -5.76 15.29 27.69
C TRP A 55 -5.41 16.76 27.40
N THR A 56 -5.01 17.52 28.42
CA THR A 56 -4.53 18.91 28.31
C THR A 56 -3.28 18.97 27.44
N ARG A 57 -2.33 18.05 27.61
CA ARG A 57 -1.12 18.00 26.77
C ARG A 57 -1.45 17.72 25.30
N ARG A 58 -2.34 16.76 25.03
CA ARG A 58 -2.74 16.43 23.64
C ARG A 58 -3.63 17.49 23.00
N ARG A 59 -4.48 18.17 23.78
CA ARG A 59 -5.44 19.16 23.26
C ARG A 59 -4.92 20.58 23.23
N LEU A 60 -4.01 20.99 24.11
CA LEU A 60 -3.45 22.34 24.11
C LEU A 60 -1.99 22.36 23.64
N ILE A 61 -1.13 21.48 24.18
CA ILE A 61 0.32 21.59 23.92
C ILE A 61 0.68 21.11 22.51
N ASP A 62 0.06 20.05 22.00
CA ASP A 62 0.31 19.58 20.63
C ASP A 62 -0.16 20.54 19.52
N PRO A 63 -1.35 21.17 19.59
CA PRO A 63 -1.72 22.16 18.59
C PRO A 63 -0.95 23.47 18.75
N VAL A 64 -0.75 23.98 19.98
CA VAL A 64 0.00 25.23 20.20
C VAL A 64 1.48 25.05 19.85
N GLY A 65 2.09 23.93 20.23
CA GLY A 65 3.48 23.61 19.88
C GLY A 65 3.67 23.43 18.37
N ARG A 66 2.73 22.81 17.65
CA ARG A 66 2.78 22.72 16.18
C ARG A 66 2.51 24.05 15.49
N PHE A 67 1.65 24.89 16.05
CA PHE A 67 1.45 26.25 15.56
C PHE A 67 2.71 27.09 15.79
N LEU A 68 3.26 27.17 17.00
CA LEU A 68 4.51 27.88 17.27
C LEU A 68 5.67 27.36 16.41
N ALA A 69 5.79 26.04 16.23
CA ALA A 69 6.82 25.48 15.37
C ALA A 69 6.64 25.87 13.90
N ARG A 70 5.42 25.81 13.38
CA ARG A 70 5.16 26.17 11.98
C ARG A 70 5.14 27.67 11.72
N TRP A 71 4.79 28.48 12.71
CA TRP A 71 4.61 29.91 12.57
C TRP A 71 5.83 30.71 13.00
N LEU A 72 6.64 30.22 13.95
CA LEU A 72 7.84 30.91 14.43
C LEU A 72 9.13 30.27 13.93
N LEU A 73 9.28 28.94 14.05
CA LEU A 73 10.51 28.29 13.56
C LEU A 73 10.60 28.28 12.03
N ARG A 74 9.47 28.26 11.32
CA ARG A 74 9.48 28.25 9.84
C ARG A 74 9.95 29.57 9.22
N PRO A 75 9.45 30.76 9.62
CA PRO A 75 10.01 32.03 9.13
C PRO A 75 11.42 32.27 9.67
N LEU A 76 11.73 31.86 10.90
CA LEU A 76 13.09 32.00 11.44
C LEU A 76 14.09 31.12 10.67
N ALA A 77 13.74 29.87 10.37
CA ALA A 77 14.55 28.99 9.53
C ALA A 77 14.63 29.49 8.08
N TRP A 78 13.55 30.07 7.54
CA TRP A 78 13.57 30.69 6.23
C TRP A 78 14.49 31.90 6.20
N LEU A 79 14.43 32.76 7.22
CA LEU A 79 15.28 33.95 7.37
C LEU A 79 16.74 33.55 7.56
N LEU A 80 17.03 32.57 8.41
CA LEU A 80 18.38 32.06 8.63
C LEU A 80 18.94 31.42 7.35
N ARG A 81 18.11 30.67 6.60
CA ARG A 81 18.50 30.09 5.32
C ARG A 81 18.71 31.14 4.24
N TRP A 82 17.93 32.21 4.21
CA TRP A 82 18.12 33.33 3.28
C TRP A 82 19.37 34.14 3.65
N LEU A 83 19.49 34.52 4.92
CA LEU A 83 20.55 35.38 5.43
C LEU A 83 21.92 34.69 5.42
N VAL A 84 21.99 33.38 5.67
CA VAL A 84 23.25 32.63 5.63
C VAL A 84 23.45 31.98 4.27
N GLY A 85 22.40 31.36 3.71
CA GLY A 85 22.52 30.59 2.48
C GLY A 85 22.86 31.45 1.27
N ILE A 86 22.29 32.65 1.14
CA ILE A 86 22.59 33.52 0.00
C ILE A 86 24.04 34.00 0.02
N PRO A 87 24.55 34.67 1.08
CA PRO A 87 25.94 35.11 1.09
C PRO A 87 26.91 33.94 1.02
N LEU A 88 26.59 32.77 1.60
CA LEU A 88 27.46 31.60 1.51
C LEU A 88 27.52 31.02 0.09
N VAL A 89 26.40 31.00 -0.64
CA VAL A 89 26.37 30.62 -2.05
C VAL A 89 27.13 31.64 -2.89
N TRP A 90 26.98 32.94 -2.62
CA TRP A 90 27.76 33.98 -3.30
C TRP A 90 29.25 33.86 -3.02
N LEU A 91 29.65 33.58 -1.77
CA LEU A 91 31.04 33.32 -1.40
C LEU A 91 31.58 32.09 -2.11
N GLY A 92 30.85 30.97 -2.07
CA GLY A 92 31.24 29.74 -2.76
C GLY A 92 31.32 29.91 -4.28
N ARG A 93 30.42 30.71 -4.85
CA ARG A 93 30.42 31.05 -6.29
C ARG A 93 31.57 31.97 -6.65
N ALA A 94 31.85 32.99 -5.84
CA ALA A 94 32.96 33.91 -6.05
C ALA A 94 34.30 33.18 -5.89
N LEU A 95 34.43 32.31 -4.87
CA LEU A 95 35.61 31.49 -4.64
C LEU A 95 35.80 30.45 -5.74
N GLY A 96 34.72 29.81 -6.19
CA GLY A 96 34.76 28.89 -7.33
C GLY A 96 35.09 29.60 -8.64
N TRP A 97 34.56 30.81 -8.86
CA TRP A 97 34.87 31.63 -10.04
C TRP A 97 36.32 32.09 -10.02
N SER A 98 36.83 32.55 -8.88
CA SER A 98 38.23 32.96 -8.74
C SER A 98 39.17 31.75 -8.85
N ALA A 99 38.91 30.63 -8.18
CA ALA A 99 39.71 29.41 -8.38
C ALA A 99 39.70 28.96 -9.86
N ARG A 100 38.56 28.99 -10.53
CA ARG A 100 38.46 28.63 -11.95
C ARG A 100 39.14 29.66 -12.85
N THR A 101 38.99 30.95 -12.58
CA THR A 101 39.53 31.99 -13.46
C THR A 101 41.03 32.18 -13.24
N LEU A 102 41.47 32.24 -12.00
CA LEU A 102 42.87 32.49 -11.64
C LEU A 102 43.76 31.25 -11.73
N VAL A 103 43.23 30.05 -11.48
CA VAL A 103 44.03 28.82 -11.54
C VAL A 103 43.71 28.06 -12.82
N TRP A 104 42.43 27.79 -13.10
CA TRP A 104 42.08 26.92 -14.22
C TRP A 104 42.32 27.57 -15.58
N ILE A 105 42.08 28.86 -15.79
CA ILE A 105 42.35 29.50 -17.10
C ILE A 105 43.85 29.49 -17.43
N PRO A 106 44.77 29.96 -16.57
CA PRO A 106 46.19 29.90 -16.91
C PRO A 106 46.71 28.47 -16.95
N LEU A 107 46.23 27.57 -16.09
CA LEU A 107 46.65 26.17 -16.11
C LEU A 107 46.13 25.45 -17.36
N ALA A 108 44.88 25.69 -17.77
CA ALA A 108 44.30 25.16 -19.00
C ALA A 108 44.91 25.82 -20.23
N TRP A 109 45.25 27.11 -20.19
CA TRP A 109 45.96 27.78 -21.28
C TRP A 109 47.36 27.21 -21.43
N LEU A 110 48.09 27.01 -20.33
CA LEU A 110 49.43 26.43 -20.33
C LEU A 110 49.38 24.98 -20.78
N ALA A 111 48.49 24.16 -20.23
CA ALA A 111 48.27 22.79 -20.65
C ALA A 111 47.84 22.73 -22.13
N TYR A 112 46.92 23.58 -22.57
CA TYR A 112 46.49 23.63 -23.96
C TYR A 112 47.60 24.09 -24.89
N HIS A 113 48.40 25.10 -24.54
CA HIS A 113 49.54 25.53 -25.38
C HIS A 113 50.64 24.46 -25.44
N LEU A 114 50.97 23.85 -24.30
CA LEU A 114 51.99 22.78 -24.23
C LEU A 114 51.52 21.50 -24.89
N LEU A 115 50.23 21.15 -24.82
CA LEU A 115 49.69 19.95 -25.48
C LEU A 115 49.39 20.22 -26.96
N ARG A 116 48.92 21.40 -27.37
CA ARG A 116 48.51 21.64 -28.75
C ARG A 116 49.68 21.65 -29.73
N ARG A 117 50.88 22.06 -29.31
CA ARG A 117 52.08 21.94 -30.16
C ARG A 117 52.43 20.48 -30.49
N PRO A 118 52.63 19.57 -29.51
CA PRO A 118 52.92 18.18 -29.79
C PRO A 118 51.71 17.43 -30.34
N VAL A 119 50.49 17.68 -29.83
CA VAL A 119 49.26 17.02 -30.31
C VAL A 119 48.89 17.50 -31.72
N GLY A 120 49.11 18.77 -32.07
CA GLY A 120 48.89 19.27 -33.43
C GLY A 120 49.85 18.62 -34.44
N TRP A 121 51.11 18.43 -34.04
CA TRP A 121 52.09 17.69 -34.83
C TRP A 121 51.71 16.21 -34.94
N LEU A 122 51.40 15.55 -33.82
CA LEU A 122 50.97 14.15 -33.79
C LEU A 122 49.67 13.94 -34.58
N ALA A 123 48.71 14.85 -34.48
CA ALA A 123 47.45 14.81 -35.20
C ALA A 123 47.66 15.08 -36.70
N GLY A 124 48.61 15.94 -37.10
CA GLY A 124 48.99 16.08 -38.50
C GLY A 124 49.52 14.78 -39.09
N VAL A 125 50.32 14.04 -38.32
CA VAL A 125 50.91 12.75 -38.70
C VAL A 125 49.90 11.59 -38.64
N LEU A 126 49.06 11.54 -37.60
CA LEU A 126 48.05 10.49 -37.40
C LEU A 126 46.73 10.76 -38.12
N ALA A 127 46.42 11.99 -38.54
CA ALA A 127 45.17 12.30 -39.25
C ALA A 127 44.94 11.46 -40.50
N PRO A 128 45.91 11.21 -41.40
CA PRO A 128 45.70 10.28 -42.52
C PRO A 128 45.42 8.86 -42.04
N VAL A 129 46.13 8.38 -41.02
CA VAL A 129 45.97 7.02 -40.47
C VAL A 129 44.62 6.85 -39.76
N GLY A 130 44.23 7.83 -38.95
CA GLY A 130 42.94 7.87 -38.25
C GLY A 130 41.77 8.01 -39.21
N ARG A 131 41.90 8.78 -40.30
CA ARG A 131 40.86 8.86 -41.35
C ARG A 131 40.65 7.52 -42.04
N LEU A 132 41.73 6.79 -42.35
CA LEU A 132 41.62 5.46 -42.97
C LEU A 132 41.01 4.43 -42.01
N LEU A 133 41.39 4.47 -40.72
CA LEU A 133 40.79 3.62 -39.69
C LEU A 133 39.31 3.93 -39.47
N VAL A 134 38.93 5.19 -39.34
CA VAL A 134 37.52 5.59 -39.14
C VAL A 134 36.68 5.31 -40.39
N ALA A 135 37.22 5.51 -41.59
CA ALA A 135 36.54 5.16 -42.82
C ALA A 135 36.33 3.64 -42.95
N GLY A 136 37.36 2.84 -42.63
CA GLY A 136 37.29 1.38 -42.62
C GLY A 136 36.31 0.85 -41.56
N LEU A 137 36.42 1.34 -40.33
CA LEU A 137 35.54 0.94 -39.23
C LEU A 137 34.09 1.39 -39.49
N GLY A 138 33.91 2.58 -40.07
CA GLY A 138 32.60 3.10 -40.46
C GLY A 138 31.97 2.29 -41.60
N ALA A 139 32.77 1.84 -42.58
CA ALA A 139 32.31 0.93 -43.61
C ALA A 139 31.88 -0.42 -43.01
N LEU A 140 32.70 -0.99 -42.11
CA LEU A 140 32.39 -2.24 -41.42
C LEU A 140 31.12 -2.11 -40.55
N ALA A 141 30.98 -1.00 -39.81
CA ALA A 141 29.83 -0.73 -38.97
C ALA A 141 28.56 -0.52 -39.81
N ARG A 142 28.64 0.12 -40.97
CA ARG A 142 27.51 0.23 -41.90
C ARG A 142 27.12 -1.12 -42.49
N TRP A 143 28.10 -1.96 -42.81
CA TRP A 143 27.86 -3.30 -43.34
C TRP A 143 27.20 -4.21 -42.30
N LEU A 144 27.74 -4.23 -41.08
CA LEU A 144 27.17 -4.97 -39.95
C LEU A 144 25.83 -4.42 -39.51
N GLY A 145 25.68 -3.09 -39.45
CA GLY A 145 24.40 -2.44 -39.14
C GLY A 145 23.33 -2.73 -40.19
N GLY A 146 23.69 -2.69 -41.47
CA GLY A 146 22.81 -3.07 -42.57
C GLY A 146 22.38 -4.54 -42.49
N ALA A 147 23.31 -5.45 -42.23
CA ALA A 147 23.04 -6.87 -42.06
C ALA A 147 22.16 -7.13 -40.82
N ALA A 148 22.44 -6.50 -39.68
CA ALA A 148 21.66 -6.65 -38.46
C ALA A 148 20.23 -6.11 -38.62
N LEU A 149 20.05 -4.97 -39.31
CA LEU A 149 18.73 -4.44 -39.62
C LEU A 149 17.98 -5.32 -40.63
N ALA A 150 18.66 -5.91 -41.59
CA ALA A 150 18.07 -6.86 -42.52
C ALA A 150 17.57 -8.11 -41.78
N VAL A 151 18.40 -8.70 -40.93
CA VAL A 151 18.03 -9.84 -40.08
C VAL A 151 16.89 -9.45 -39.14
N GLY A 152 16.99 -8.30 -38.49
CA GLY A 152 15.94 -7.78 -37.61
C GLY A 152 14.61 -7.59 -38.33
N ARG A 153 14.61 -7.08 -39.57
CA ARG A 153 13.39 -6.97 -40.39
C ARG A 153 12.79 -8.32 -40.73
N VAL A 154 13.62 -9.30 -41.09
CA VAL A 154 13.14 -10.66 -41.40
C VAL A 154 12.53 -11.31 -40.16
N LEU A 155 13.19 -11.20 -39.00
CA LEU A 155 12.68 -11.72 -37.73
C LEU A 155 11.38 -11.02 -37.32
N TRP A 156 11.31 -9.70 -37.45
CA TRP A 156 10.11 -8.94 -37.11
C TRP A 156 8.95 -9.24 -38.05
N ALA A 157 9.22 -9.39 -39.35
CA ALA A 157 8.21 -9.83 -40.31
C ALA A 157 7.70 -11.24 -39.99
N GLY A 158 8.61 -12.16 -39.66
CA GLY A 158 8.28 -13.52 -39.23
C GLY A 158 7.42 -13.53 -37.96
N ALA A 159 7.81 -12.76 -36.93
CA ALA A 159 7.06 -12.65 -35.69
C ALA A 159 5.66 -12.03 -35.91
N ARG A 160 5.57 -10.98 -36.74
CA ARG A 160 4.28 -10.36 -37.08
C ARG A 160 3.37 -11.32 -37.84
N TRP A 161 3.95 -12.11 -38.75
CA TRP A 161 3.20 -13.13 -39.50
C TRP A 161 2.74 -14.26 -38.58
N ALA A 162 3.62 -14.74 -37.71
CA ALA A 162 3.29 -15.75 -36.69
C ALA A 162 2.19 -15.27 -35.75
N TRP A 163 2.22 -14.00 -35.33
CA TRP A 163 1.17 -13.39 -34.51
C TRP A 163 -0.18 -13.34 -35.24
N TRP A 164 -0.17 -12.93 -36.52
CA TRP A 164 -1.37 -12.90 -37.34
C TRP A 164 -1.93 -14.30 -37.58
N ALA A 165 -1.07 -15.29 -37.79
CA ALA A 165 -1.45 -16.69 -37.91
C ALA A 165 -2.03 -17.22 -36.60
N ALA A 166 -1.39 -16.96 -35.46
CA ALA A 166 -1.88 -17.34 -34.13
C ALA A 166 -3.25 -16.70 -33.83
N GLY A 167 -3.43 -15.41 -34.11
CA GLY A 167 -4.70 -14.73 -33.95
C GLY A 167 -5.80 -15.31 -34.85
N ARG A 168 -5.46 -15.72 -36.07
CA ARG A 168 -6.42 -16.35 -37.01
C ARG A 168 -6.78 -17.77 -36.59
N VAL A 169 -5.82 -18.55 -36.11
CA VAL A 169 -6.06 -19.90 -35.55
C VAL A 169 -6.92 -19.79 -34.30
N LEU A 170 -6.63 -18.84 -33.41
CA LEU A 170 -7.41 -18.60 -32.20
C LEU A 170 -8.84 -18.14 -32.54
N TRP A 171 -9.01 -17.27 -33.52
CA TRP A 171 -10.32 -16.86 -34.01
C TRP A 171 -11.11 -18.05 -34.58
N TRP A 172 -10.47 -18.90 -35.39
CA TRP A 172 -11.11 -20.09 -35.92
C TRP A 172 -11.48 -21.08 -34.82
N ALA A 173 -10.58 -21.33 -33.87
CA ALA A 173 -10.86 -22.18 -32.71
C ALA A 173 -12.04 -21.62 -31.92
N TYR A 174 -12.06 -20.32 -31.66
CA TYR A 174 -13.16 -19.63 -30.98
C TYR A 174 -14.48 -19.75 -31.75
N VAL A 175 -14.48 -19.45 -33.06
CA VAL A 175 -15.69 -19.52 -33.89
C VAL A 175 -16.21 -20.94 -34.00
N VAL A 176 -15.33 -21.93 -34.14
CA VAL A 176 -15.70 -23.35 -34.30
C VAL A 176 -16.18 -23.95 -32.97
N THR A 177 -15.61 -23.56 -31.83
CA THR A 177 -16.01 -24.13 -30.53
C THR A 177 -17.14 -23.35 -29.86
N LEU A 178 -17.06 -22.02 -29.78
CA LEU A 178 -18.08 -21.24 -29.06
C LEU A 178 -19.38 -21.09 -29.83
N ARG A 179 -19.38 -20.89 -31.16
CA ARG A 179 -20.66 -20.74 -31.88
C ARG A 179 -21.60 -21.93 -31.74
N PRO A 180 -21.17 -23.20 -31.88
CA PRO A 180 -22.09 -24.33 -31.73
C PRO A 180 -22.54 -24.50 -30.28
N VAL A 181 -21.66 -24.25 -29.30
CA VAL A 181 -22.02 -24.36 -27.88
C VAL A 181 -23.05 -23.31 -27.49
N VAL A 182 -22.86 -22.05 -27.91
CA VAL A 182 -23.81 -20.97 -27.61
C VAL A 182 -25.14 -21.21 -28.32
N ARG A 183 -25.13 -21.67 -29.59
CA ARG A 183 -26.37 -22.01 -30.30
C ARG A 183 -27.08 -23.21 -29.70
N GLY A 184 -26.33 -24.24 -29.29
CA GLY A 184 -26.86 -25.41 -28.58
C GLY A 184 -27.48 -25.00 -27.25
N ALA A 185 -26.77 -24.19 -26.46
CA ALA A 185 -27.27 -23.66 -25.19
C ALA A 185 -28.53 -22.81 -25.38
N CYS A 186 -28.56 -21.91 -26.38
CA CYS A 186 -29.75 -21.13 -26.71
C CYS A 186 -30.93 -22.01 -27.17
N TRP A 187 -30.65 -23.06 -27.94
CA TRP A 187 -31.67 -24.00 -28.40
C TRP A 187 -32.29 -24.76 -27.22
N VAL A 188 -31.45 -25.33 -26.35
CA VAL A 188 -31.86 -26.03 -25.12
C VAL A 188 -32.61 -25.09 -24.18
N TRP A 189 -32.16 -23.84 -24.04
CA TRP A 189 -32.86 -22.85 -23.22
C TRP A 189 -34.25 -22.53 -23.77
N ARG A 190 -34.37 -22.35 -25.09
CA ARG A 190 -35.65 -22.05 -25.74
C ARG A 190 -36.63 -23.23 -25.72
N HIS A 191 -36.14 -24.46 -25.88
CA HIS A 191 -37.00 -25.65 -25.99
C HIS A 191 -37.22 -26.39 -24.66
N GLY A 192 -36.28 -26.30 -23.72
CA GLY A 192 -36.38 -26.97 -22.42
C GLY A 192 -36.81 -26.01 -21.30
N VAL A 193 -36.05 -24.94 -21.08
CA VAL A 193 -36.19 -24.13 -19.85
C VAL A 193 -37.32 -23.11 -19.97
N ALA A 194 -37.44 -22.41 -21.10
CA ALA A 194 -38.50 -21.42 -21.31
C ALA A 194 -39.94 -21.96 -21.21
N PRO A 195 -40.29 -23.15 -21.72
CA PRO A 195 -41.63 -23.71 -21.53
C PRO A 195 -41.87 -24.20 -20.10
N VAL A 196 -40.87 -24.81 -19.46
CA VAL A 196 -40.98 -25.26 -18.06
C VAL A 196 -41.16 -24.07 -17.11
N GLY A 197 -40.40 -22.99 -17.31
CA GLY A 197 -40.57 -21.76 -16.53
C GLY A 197 -41.95 -21.13 -16.71
N ARG A 198 -42.51 -21.17 -17.93
CA ARG A 198 -43.88 -20.69 -18.20
C ARG A 198 -44.94 -21.60 -17.57
N ALA A 199 -44.77 -22.91 -17.63
CA ALA A 199 -45.67 -23.87 -16.98
C ALA A 199 -45.65 -23.70 -15.45
N LEU A 200 -44.46 -23.55 -14.86
CA LEU A 200 -44.29 -23.32 -13.43
C LEU A 200 -44.90 -21.97 -13.00
N ALA A 201 -44.70 -20.91 -13.77
CA ALA A 201 -45.30 -19.61 -13.49
C ALA A 201 -46.83 -19.64 -13.59
N ALA A 202 -47.39 -20.38 -14.56
CA ALA A 202 -48.83 -20.57 -14.69
C ALA A 202 -49.39 -21.38 -13.51
N ALA A 203 -48.73 -22.48 -13.15
CA ALA A 203 -49.10 -23.30 -12.00
C ALA A 203 -49.05 -22.50 -10.69
N TRP A 204 -47.99 -21.71 -10.48
CA TRP A 204 -47.85 -20.87 -9.29
C TRP A 204 -48.93 -19.79 -9.19
N ARG A 205 -49.30 -19.16 -10.32
CA ARG A 205 -50.41 -18.20 -10.34
C ARG A 205 -51.74 -18.89 -10.01
N ALA A 206 -51.96 -20.10 -10.51
CA ALA A 206 -53.18 -20.85 -10.25
C ALA A 206 -53.29 -21.31 -8.78
N THR A 207 -52.18 -21.70 -8.15
CA THR A 207 -52.21 -22.29 -6.80
C THR A 207 -51.97 -21.27 -5.68
N VAL A 208 -51.06 -20.30 -5.87
CA VAL A 208 -50.61 -19.42 -4.77
C VAL A 208 -51.37 -18.10 -4.73
N SER A 209 -51.85 -17.59 -5.87
CA SER A 209 -52.63 -16.34 -5.87
C SER A 209 -53.97 -16.44 -5.12
N PRO A 210 -54.73 -17.55 -5.17
CA PRO A 210 -55.96 -17.68 -4.39
C PRO A 210 -55.67 -17.76 -2.89
N VAL A 211 -54.65 -18.54 -2.51
CA VAL A 211 -54.29 -18.77 -1.11
C VAL A 211 -53.76 -17.50 -0.45
N THR A 212 -52.90 -16.74 -1.14
CA THR A 212 -52.38 -15.47 -0.60
C THR A 212 -53.48 -14.41 -0.43
N ARG A 213 -54.44 -14.34 -1.36
CA ARG A 213 -55.61 -13.46 -1.21
C ARG A 213 -56.53 -13.88 -0.08
N TRP A 214 -56.72 -15.18 0.13
CA TRP A 214 -57.54 -15.70 1.23
C TRP A 214 -56.87 -15.41 2.59
N VAL A 215 -55.58 -15.70 2.73
CA VAL A 215 -54.82 -15.42 3.96
C VAL A 215 -54.77 -13.92 4.28
N GLY A 216 -54.63 -13.07 3.26
CA GLY A 216 -54.71 -11.62 3.42
C GLY A 216 -56.04 -11.20 4.06
N ARG A 217 -57.17 -11.67 3.50
CA ARG A 217 -58.50 -11.29 3.98
C ARG A 217 -58.87 -11.92 5.33
N THR A 218 -58.50 -13.17 5.55
CA THR A 218 -58.97 -13.91 6.72
C THR A 218 -58.10 -13.68 7.95
N VAL A 219 -56.81 -13.38 7.78
CA VAL A 219 -55.87 -13.30 8.92
C VAL A 219 -55.26 -11.90 9.04
N VAL A 220 -54.81 -11.32 7.93
CA VAL A 220 -54.05 -10.07 7.99
C VAL A 220 -54.95 -8.86 8.22
N ASP A 221 -56.11 -8.80 7.56
CA ASP A 221 -57.07 -7.72 7.73
C ASP A 221 -57.63 -7.62 9.17
N PRO A 222 -58.10 -8.71 9.82
CA PRO A 222 -58.56 -8.64 11.20
C PRO A 222 -57.43 -8.30 12.17
N VAL A 223 -56.23 -8.89 12.02
CA VAL A 223 -55.09 -8.55 12.89
C VAL A 223 -54.68 -7.10 12.74
N ARG A 224 -54.70 -6.55 11.52
CA ARG A 224 -54.42 -5.12 11.29
C ARG A 224 -55.48 -4.22 11.92
N ALA A 225 -56.75 -4.61 11.88
CA ALA A 225 -57.82 -3.89 12.54
C ALA A 225 -57.61 -3.88 14.07
N THR A 226 -57.37 -5.04 14.69
CA THR A 226 -57.15 -5.15 16.14
C THR A 226 -55.89 -4.41 16.59
N VAL A 227 -54.80 -4.52 15.84
CA VAL A 227 -53.56 -3.78 16.12
C VAL A 227 -53.78 -2.28 15.95
N GLY A 228 -54.56 -1.87 14.95
CA GLY A 228 -54.95 -0.47 14.74
C GLY A 228 -55.74 0.10 15.92
N GLU A 229 -56.72 -0.66 16.42
CA GLU A 229 -57.52 -0.29 17.60
C GLU A 229 -56.69 -0.21 18.87
N VAL A 230 -55.80 -1.18 19.12
CA VAL A 230 -54.89 -1.17 20.28
C VAL A 230 -53.90 -0.01 20.20
N LEU A 231 -53.33 0.27 19.04
CA LEU A 231 -52.40 1.40 18.85
C LEU A 231 -53.09 2.76 18.95
N ALA A 232 -54.37 2.85 18.55
CA ALA A 232 -55.19 4.03 18.74
C ALA A 232 -55.55 4.24 20.23
N ALA A 233 -55.94 3.18 20.93
CA ALA A 233 -56.23 3.21 22.36
C ALA A 233 -55.00 3.56 23.22
N LEU A 234 -53.80 3.16 22.77
CA LEU A 234 -52.53 3.51 23.41
C LEU A 234 -52.02 4.92 23.06
N GLY A 235 -52.75 5.70 22.24
CA GLY A 235 -52.39 7.08 21.89
C GLY A 235 -51.13 7.23 21.03
N VAL A 236 -50.62 6.13 20.47
CA VAL A 236 -49.38 6.11 19.67
C VAL A 236 -49.62 6.63 18.25
N ARG A 237 -50.86 6.52 17.73
CA ARG A 237 -51.26 7.13 16.46
C ARG A 237 -52.05 8.42 16.71
N ARG A 238 -51.44 9.56 16.41
CA ARG A 238 -52.18 10.80 16.14
C ARG A 238 -52.79 10.73 14.73
N PRO A 239 -53.96 11.33 14.50
CA PRO A 239 -54.68 11.32 13.22
C PRO A 239 -53.82 11.82 12.06
#